data_AF-A0A9D5QEQ2-F1
#
_entry.id   AF-A0A9D5QEQ2-F1
#
_cell.length_a   1.000
_cell.length_b   1.000
_cell.length_c   1.000
_cell.angle_alpha   90.00
_cell.angle_beta   90.00
_cell.angle_gamma   90.00
#
_symmetry.space_group_name_H-M   'P 1'
#
loop_
_entity.id
_entity.type
_entity.pdbx_description
1 polymer ?
#
loop_
_entity_poly.entity_id
_entity_poly.type
_entity_poly.pdbx_seq_one_letter_code
_entity_poly.pdbx_strand_id
1 'polypeptide(L)'
;MMDRWEYKFVIAEKQGKGIFGFVLPREISWKVHYVNGKQMKNWADVTLYNYLNERGAEGWDIAAMNSHLSVRSGALPVEHLYIVLKRPKV
;
A
#
# COMPACT_ATOMS: atom_id res chain seq x y z
N MET A 1 18.93 -14.46 12.17
CA MET A 1 19.24 -13.94 10.82
C MET A 1 18.22 -12.89 10.33
N MET A 2 17.75 -11.98 11.21
CA MET A 2 16.84 -10.88 10.84
C MET A 2 17.54 -9.51 10.77
N ASP A 3 18.79 -9.41 11.22
CA ASP A 3 19.44 -8.11 11.38
C ASP A 3 19.97 -7.47 10.11
N ARG A 4 19.96 -8.18 8.98
CA ARG A 4 20.48 -7.68 7.70
C ARG A 4 19.46 -6.87 6.89
N TRP A 5 18.17 -6.95 7.22
CA TRP A 5 17.10 -6.41 6.37
C TRP A 5 16.24 -5.38 7.10
N GLU A 6 15.88 -4.33 6.39
CA GLU A 6 14.83 -3.39 6.76
C GLU A 6 13.55 -3.79 6.03
N TYR A 7 12.41 -3.79 6.73
CA TYR A 7 11.11 -4.11 6.15
C TYR A 7 10.16 -2.93 6.26
N LYS A 8 9.41 -2.71 5.17
CA LYS A 8 8.35 -1.71 5.11
C LYS A 8 7.04 -2.38 4.71
N PHE A 9 6.01 -2.22 5.54
CA PHE A 9 4.66 -2.70 5.24
C PHE A 9 3.79 -1.53 4.83
N VAL A 10 3.06 -1.71 3.73
CA VAL A 10 2.22 -0.69 3.12
C VAL A 10 0.85 -1.26 2.84
N ILE A 11 -0.19 -0.51 3.22
CA ILE A 11 -1.59 -0.80 2.86
C ILE A 11 -2.04 0.24 1.84
N ALA A 12 -2.26 -0.23 0.61
CA ALA A 12 -2.91 0.51 -0.46
C ALA A 12 -4.41 0.26 -0.41
N GLU A 13 -5.24 1.29 -0.54
CA GLU A 13 -6.69 1.14 -0.65
C GLU A 13 -7.14 1.59 -2.04
N LYS A 14 -7.85 0.71 -2.74
CA LYS A 14 -8.51 1.03 -3.99
C LYS A 14 -9.95 1.47 -3.70
N GLN A 15 -10.18 2.78 -3.62
CA GLN A 15 -11.53 3.31 -3.40
C GLN A 15 -12.28 3.53 -4.71
N GLY A 16 -13.22 2.64 -5.04
CA GLY A 16 -14.24 2.86 -6.07
C GLY A 16 -15.38 3.82 -5.63
N LYS A 17 -15.24 5.16 -5.52
CA LYS A 17 -16.45 6.03 -5.51
C LYS A 17 -17.10 6.08 -6.91
N GLY A 18 -18.06 5.22 -7.15
CA GLY A 18 -19.01 5.44 -8.23
C GLY A 18 -19.68 6.80 -8.04
N ILE A 19 -19.68 7.63 -9.07
CA ILE A 19 -20.68 8.70 -9.21
C ILE A 19 -21.69 8.09 -10.21
N PHE A 20 -22.91 7.82 -9.76
CA PHE A 20 -24.00 7.28 -10.59
C PHE A 20 -23.66 6.07 -11.48
N GLY A 21 -23.38 4.90 -10.90
CA GLY A 21 -23.32 3.64 -11.66
C GLY A 21 -22.09 3.44 -12.57
N PHE A 22 -21.19 4.43 -12.68
CA PHE A 22 -19.93 4.30 -13.41
C PHE A 22 -18.75 4.10 -12.45
N VAL A 23 -18.11 2.94 -12.56
CA VAL A 23 -16.83 2.67 -11.87
C VAL A 23 -15.73 3.41 -12.63
N LEU A 24 -15.35 4.60 -12.16
CA LEU A 24 -14.11 5.22 -12.61
C LEU A 24 -12.93 4.39 -12.09
N PRO A 25 -11.88 4.11 -12.90
CA PRO A 25 -10.66 3.50 -12.41
C PRO A 25 -10.03 4.47 -11.42
N ARG A 26 -10.15 4.16 -10.13
CA ARG A 26 -9.82 5.09 -9.06
C ARG A 26 -8.45 4.80 -8.50
N GLU A 27 -7.74 5.91 -8.30
CA GLU A 27 -6.42 5.97 -7.71
C GLU A 27 -6.39 5.19 -6.40
N ILE A 28 -5.35 4.36 -6.30
CA ILE A 28 -5.03 3.62 -5.09
C ILE A 28 -4.35 4.63 -4.17
N SER A 29 -5.04 5.02 -3.10
CA SER A 29 -4.48 5.90 -2.06
C SER A 29 -3.97 5.04 -0.90
N TRP A 30 -2.84 5.44 -0.33
CA TRP A 30 -2.16 4.68 0.72
C TRP A 30 -2.63 5.14 2.09
N LYS A 31 -2.90 4.21 2.99
CA LYS A 31 -3.47 4.56 4.30
C LYS A 31 -2.56 4.32 5.49
N VAL A 32 -1.71 3.29 5.45
CA VAL A 32 -0.92 2.92 6.62
C VAL A 32 0.45 2.37 6.22
N HIS A 33 1.48 2.93 6.82
CA HIS A 33 2.87 2.52 6.66
C HIS A 33 3.44 2.04 7.99
N TYR A 34 4.20 0.94 7.95
CA TYR A 34 5.05 0.53 9.06
C TYR A 34 6.46 0.28 8.55
N VAL A 35 7.48 0.77 9.27
CA VAL A 35 8.89 0.48 9.00
C VAL A 35 9.47 -0.19 10.23
N ASN A 36 9.93 -1.44 10.07
CA ASN A 36 10.40 -2.28 11.19
C ASN A 36 9.45 -2.27 12.40
N GLY A 37 8.14 -2.35 12.14
CA GLY A 37 7.09 -2.36 13.18
C GLY A 37 6.69 -0.98 13.73
N LYS A 38 7.37 0.11 13.36
CA LYS A 38 6.98 1.48 13.75
C LYS A 38 6.02 2.06 12.74
N GLN A 39 4.84 2.50 13.20
CA GLN A 39 3.86 3.17 12.34
C GLN A 39 4.40 4.53 11.88
N MET A 40 4.42 4.74 10.57
CA MET A 40 4.79 6.01 9.96
C MET A 40 3.51 6.72 9.54
N LYS A 41 3.39 8.00 9.89
CA LYS A 41 2.30 8.84 9.40
C LYS A 41 2.55 9.10 7.92
N ASN A 42 1.68 8.63 7.05
CA ASN A 42 1.73 9.00 5.65
C ASN A 42 0.32 9.28 5.13
N TRP A 43 0.14 10.50 4.62
CA TRP A 43 -1.10 11.00 4.03
C TRP A 43 -0.79 11.57 2.65
N ALA A 44 -0.04 10.81 1.83
CA ALA A 44 0.32 11.23 0.49
C ALA A 44 -0.73 10.69 -0.49
N ASP A 45 -1.42 11.59 -1.17
CA ASP A 45 -2.31 11.26 -2.29
C ASP A 45 -1.45 11.04 -3.54
N VAL A 46 -0.71 9.93 -3.55
CA VAL A 46 0.15 9.50 -4.66
C VAL A 46 -0.32 8.14 -5.15
N THR A 47 -0.27 7.92 -6.46
CA THR A 47 -0.65 6.64 -7.06
C THR A 47 0.25 5.51 -6.57
N LEU A 48 -0.28 4.27 -6.62
CA LEU A 48 0.49 3.06 -6.29
C LEU A 48 1.80 2.98 -7.07
N TYR A 49 1.71 3.24 -8.37
CA TYR A 49 2.84 3.18 -9.28
C TYR A 49 3.94 4.18 -8.92
N ASN A 50 3.59 5.46 -8.75
CA ASN A 50 4.57 6.51 -8.44
C ASN A 50 5.29 6.24 -7.13
N TYR A 51 4.54 5.82 -6.11
CA TYR A 51 5.12 5.46 -4.82
C TYR A 51 6.11 4.29 -4.94
N LEU A 52 5.73 3.19 -5.63
CA LEU A 52 6.63 2.05 -5.78
C LEU A 52 7.88 2.40 -6.61
N ASN A 53 7.74 3.25 -7.63
CA ASN A 53 8.85 3.74 -8.42
C ASN A 53 9.86 4.54 -7.58
N GLU A 54 9.36 5.47 -6.74
CA GLU A 54 10.20 6.23 -5.80
C GLU A 54 10.90 5.31 -4.78
N ARG A 55 10.19 4.30 -4.25
CA ARG A 55 10.80 3.34 -3.32
C ARG A 55 11.84 2.44 -3.99
N GLY A 56 11.62 2.05 -5.24
CA GLY A 56 12.61 1.34 -6.04
C GLY A 56 13.90 2.15 -6.19
N ALA A 57 13.79 3.46 -6.47
CA ALA A 57 14.94 4.35 -6.53
C ALA A 57 15.68 4.49 -5.18
N GLU A 58 14.99 4.33 -4.05
CA GLU A 58 15.57 4.26 -2.71
C GLU A 58 16.17 2.88 -2.34
N GLY A 59 16.17 1.92 -3.27
CA GLY A 59 16.71 0.58 -3.09
C GLY A 59 15.77 -0.40 -2.38
N TRP A 60 14.46 -0.12 -2.35
CA TRP A 60 13.46 -1.06 -1.83
C TRP A 60 12.96 -2.02 -2.90
N ASP A 61 12.92 -3.31 -2.56
CA ASP A 61 12.36 -4.36 -3.39
C ASP A 61 11.03 -4.87 -2.83
N ILE A 62 10.11 -5.26 -3.71
CA ILE A 62 8.86 -5.92 -3.30
C ILE A 62 9.18 -7.36 -2.84
N ALA A 63 8.93 -7.63 -1.56
CA ALA A 63 9.08 -8.96 -0.97
C ALA A 63 7.80 -9.79 -1.07
N ALA A 64 6.63 -9.15 -0.91
CA ALA A 64 5.33 -9.79 -1.01
C ALA A 64 4.26 -8.77 -1.37
N MET A 65 3.22 -9.23 -2.06
CA MET A 65 2.05 -8.43 -2.42
C MET A 65 0.81 -9.31 -2.38
N ASN A 66 -0.19 -8.94 -1.57
CA ASN A 66 -1.43 -9.69 -1.40
C ASN A 66 -2.63 -8.76 -1.44
N SER A 67 -3.68 -9.14 -2.17
CA SER A 67 -4.96 -8.43 -2.11
C SER A 67 -5.82 -8.96 -0.96
N HIS A 68 -6.59 -8.06 -0.36
CA HIS A 68 -7.55 -8.35 0.69
C HIS A 68 -8.82 -7.54 0.46
N LEU A 69 -9.90 -8.22 0.10
CA LEU A 69 -11.21 -7.60 -0.07
C LEU A 69 -11.93 -7.56 1.28
N SER A 70 -12.16 -6.35 1.79
CA SER A 70 -12.99 -6.11 2.97
C SER A 70 -14.41 -5.76 2.53
N VAL A 71 -15.34 -6.71 2.70
CA VAL A 71 -16.77 -6.49 2.49
C VAL A 71 -17.44 -6.30 3.85
N ARG A 72 -18.03 -5.12 4.09
CA ARG A 72 -18.84 -4.85 5.30
C ARG A 72 -20.28 -4.62 4.88
N SER A 73 -21.23 -5.22 5.61
CA SER A 73 -22.66 -5.04 5.35
C SER A 73 -23.04 -3.55 5.41
N GLY A 74 -23.77 -3.06 4.40
CA GLY A 74 -24.19 -1.65 4.29
C GLY A 74 -23.12 -0.67 3.78
N ALA A 75 -21.93 -1.13 3.39
CA ALA A 75 -20.87 -0.29 2.81
C ALA A 75 -20.41 -0.82 1.44
N LEU A 76 -19.81 0.06 0.64
CA LEU A 76 -19.14 -0.35 -0.60
C LEU A 76 -17.95 -1.28 -0.26
N PRO A 77 -17.71 -2.36 -1.02
CA PRO A 77 -16.52 -3.18 -0.87
C PRO A 77 -15.25 -2.34 -0.96
N VAL A 78 -14.32 -2.58 -0.04
CA VAL A 78 -13.01 -1.92 -0.03
C VAL A 78 -11.96 -2.97 -0.34
N GLU A 79 -11.20 -2.77 -1.41
CA GLU A 79 -10.06 -3.63 -1.75
C GLU A 79 -8.78 -3.01 -1.17
N HIS A 80 -8.14 -3.72 -0.25
CA HIS A 80 -6.80 -3.41 0.23
C HIS A 80 -5.75 -4.21 -0.54
N LEU A 81 -4.62 -3.59 -0.84
CA LEU A 81 -3.42 -4.24 -1.32
C LEU A 81 -2.35 -4.12 -0.23
N TYR A 82 -1.96 -5.25 0.34
CA TYR A 82 -0.91 -5.36 1.34
C TYR A 82 0.41 -5.62 0.65
N ILE A 83 1.37 -4.72 0.83
CA ILE A 83 2.68 -4.77 0.19
C ILE A 83 3.75 -4.80 1.27
N VAL A 84 4.66 -5.77 1.18
CA VAL A 84 5.87 -5.84 1.98
C VAL A 84 7.03 -5.47 1.08
N LEU A 85 7.74 -4.40 1.41
CA LEU A 85 9.02 -4.05 0.81
C LEU A 85 10.16 -4.47 1.75
N LYS A 86 11.31 -4.82 1.17
CA LYS A 86 12.55 -5.12 1.88
C LYS A 86 13.72 -4.38 1.25
N ARG A 87 14.72 -4.03 2.06
CA ARG A 87 16.04 -3.60 1.58
C ARG A 87 17.14 -4.01 2.55
N PRO A 88 18.41 -4.11 2.12
CA PRO A 88 19.52 -4.31 3.04
C PRO A 88 19.59 -3.17 4.06
N LYS A 89 19.85 -3.47 5.33
CA LYS A 89 20.25 -2.43 6.30
C LYS A 89 21.62 -1.91 5.87
N VAL A 90 21.74 -0.59 5.78
CA VAL A 90 23.02 0.12 5.64
C VAL A 90 23.72 0.14 6.99
#